data_AF-D8Q423-F1
#
_entry.id   AF-D8Q423-F1
#
_cell.length_a   1.000
_cell.length_b   1.000
_cell.length_c   1.000
_cell.angle_alpha   90.00
_cell.angle_beta   90.00
_cell.angle_gamma   90.00
#
_symmetry.space_group_name_H-M   'P 1'
#
loop_
_entity.id
_entity.type
_entity.pdbx_description
1 polymer ?
#
loop_
_entity_poly.entity_id
_entity_poly.type
_entity_poly.pdbx_seq_one_letter_code
_entity_poly.pdbx_strand_id
1 'polypeptide(L)'
;MRFHLYLGAALSFLTLGVFAQSAETETEQKTFTVTGPLVAVSAFWPEENPFGQIVNGEKNLLVINVENKSDKNVTLLNIAGSVTKPDSGALIRNLTTFPYGVSLVESVGLKLPYEFFSEFKTGDIRLNVWLDYAADDTVYRVSAFEDIVQVVEPELSFFDFKLWTTYLIVAGILGTAGYLTYLSYAPPPKRQRTKKSSVSTPVSVTATGAGGYQEEWVPEHHLKKTKAGRKGAASGDELSGGETSGAEGKKRKGRK
;
A
#
# COMPACT_ATOMS: atom_id res chain seq x y z
N MET A 1 21.35 54.08 -78.44
CA MET A 1 20.09 53.71 -79.14
C MET A 1 18.96 54.47 -78.49
N ARG A 2 18.18 55.17 -79.32
CA ARG A 2 17.09 56.08 -78.93
C ARG A 2 15.85 55.27 -78.60
N PHE A 3 15.16 55.55 -77.50
CA PHE A 3 13.69 55.47 -77.40
C PHE A 3 13.23 56.30 -76.19
N HIS A 4 12.91 57.57 -76.43
CA HIS A 4 11.91 58.27 -75.64
C HIS A 4 10.57 58.08 -76.33
N LEU A 5 9.55 57.67 -75.60
CA LEU A 5 8.17 57.93 -76.00
C LEU A 5 7.33 58.21 -74.75
N TYR A 6 6.91 59.47 -74.71
CA TYR A 6 5.98 60.10 -73.80
C TYR A 6 4.54 59.66 -74.11
N LEU A 7 3.71 59.48 -73.08
CA LEU A 7 2.27 59.84 -72.98
C LEU A 7 1.73 59.12 -71.72
N GLY A 8 0.98 59.72 -70.81
CA GLY A 8 0.30 61.00 -70.83
C GLY A 8 -0.21 61.35 -69.44
N ALA A 9 -0.64 62.60 -69.34
CA ALA A 9 -1.13 63.30 -68.16
C ALA A 9 -2.31 62.62 -67.44
N ALA A 10 -2.43 62.87 -66.14
CA ALA A 10 -3.63 63.48 -65.57
C ALA A 10 -3.44 63.83 -64.09
N LEU A 11 -3.66 65.11 -63.81
CA LEU A 11 -3.99 65.67 -62.51
C LEU A 11 -5.30 65.06 -62.01
N SER A 12 -5.38 64.58 -60.76
CA SER A 12 -6.63 64.66 -59.99
C SER A 12 -6.37 64.70 -58.49
N PHE A 13 -6.81 65.83 -57.95
CA PHE A 13 -7.01 66.14 -56.54
C PHE A 13 -8.08 65.24 -55.89
N LEU A 14 -7.97 65.13 -54.56
CA LEU A 14 -9.07 64.98 -53.59
C LEU A 14 -9.74 63.59 -53.48
N THR A 15 -9.60 62.94 -52.32
CA THR A 15 -10.73 62.69 -51.39
C THR A 15 -10.23 62.29 -49.99
N LEU A 16 -10.97 62.78 -49.00
CA LEU A 16 -10.78 62.63 -47.57
C LEU A 16 -11.00 61.20 -47.06
N GLY A 17 -10.36 60.91 -45.92
CA GLY A 17 -11.00 60.22 -44.80
C GLY A 17 -10.54 58.78 -44.60
N VAL A 18 -9.87 58.52 -43.49
CA VAL A 18 -10.40 57.74 -42.36
C VAL A 18 -9.33 57.73 -41.26
N PHE A 19 -9.81 57.98 -40.04
CA PHE A 19 -9.10 57.98 -38.77
C PHE A 19 -8.12 56.79 -38.64
N ALA A 20 -6.84 57.10 -38.41
CA ALA A 20 -5.92 56.17 -37.77
C ALA A 20 -6.20 56.20 -36.25
N GLN A 21 -7.12 55.35 -35.80
CA GLN A 21 -7.25 54.99 -34.39
C GLN A 21 -6.89 53.52 -34.27
N SER A 22 -5.59 53.26 -34.09
CA SER A 22 -5.05 51.92 -33.89
C SER A 22 -4.78 51.73 -32.41
N ALA A 23 -5.84 51.28 -31.72
CA ALA A 23 -5.86 50.48 -30.50
C ALA A 23 -4.66 50.63 -29.55
N GLU A 24 -4.80 51.53 -28.58
CA GLU A 24 -4.24 51.28 -27.26
C GLU A 24 -4.81 49.95 -26.76
N THR A 25 -3.91 49.02 -26.44
CA THR A 25 -4.27 47.74 -25.83
C THR A 25 -4.67 48.04 -24.39
N GLU A 26 -5.94 48.39 -24.20
CA GLU A 26 -6.56 48.39 -22.88
C GLU A 26 -6.46 46.95 -22.36
N THR A 27 -5.62 46.76 -21.34
CA THR A 27 -5.76 45.64 -20.44
C THR A 27 -7.14 45.74 -19.81
N GLU A 28 -8.13 45.08 -20.39
CA GLU A 28 -9.37 44.72 -19.70
C GLU A 28 -8.98 43.86 -18.50
N GLN A 29 -8.64 44.51 -17.39
CA GLN A 29 -8.92 43.97 -16.08
C GLN A 29 -10.44 43.78 -16.05
N LYS A 30 -10.87 42.57 -16.38
CA LYS A 30 -12.24 42.14 -16.18
C LYS A 30 -12.50 42.17 -14.68
N THR A 31 -12.93 43.33 -14.19
CA THR A 31 -13.44 43.51 -12.83
C THR A 31 -14.66 42.61 -12.74
N PHE A 32 -14.48 41.41 -12.20
CA PHE A 32 -15.58 40.55 -11.85
C PHE A 32 -16.27 41.27 -10.68
N THR A 33 -17.32 42.04 -10.97
CA THR A 33 -18.27 42.41 -9.94
C THR A 33 -18.86 41.10 -9.46
N VAL A 34 -18.34 40.57 -8.35
CA VAL A 34 -18.90 39.41 -7.66
C VAL A 34 -20.26 39.89 -7.15
N THR A 35 -21.29 39.70 -7.97
CA THR A 35 -22.68 39.92 -7.58
C THR A 35 -23.07 38.78 -6.65
N GLY A 36 -22.58 38.82 -5.41
CA GLY A 36 -22.77 37.77 -4.42
C GLY A 36 -22.13 38.14 -3.08
N PRO A 37 -22.49 37.44 -2.00
CA PRO A 37 -21.91 37.67 -0.68
C PRO A 37 -20.40 37.45 -0.74
N LEU A 38 -19.64 38.42 -0.24
CA LEU A 38 -18.18 38.40 -0.26
C LEU A 38 -17.66 37.41 0.80
N VAL A 39 -17.20 36.24 0.35
CA VAL A 39 -16.51 35.25 1.19
C VAL A 39 -15.03 35.26 0.82
N ALA A 40 -14.18 35.62 1.77
CA ALA A 40 -12.74 35.57 1.57
C ALA A 40 -12.25 34.16 1.91
N VAL A 41 -11.59 33.51 0.95
CA VAL A 41 -11.05 32.16 1.12
C VAL A 41 -9.56 32.18 0.82
N SER A 42 -8.81 31.51 1.67
CA SER A 42 -7.38 31.28 1.51
C SER A 42 -7.06 29.87 1.96
N ALA A 43 -6.08 29.23 1.34
CA ALA A 43 -5.64 27.91 1.74
C ALA A 43 -4.14 27.90 2.01
N PHE A 44 -3.70 27.06 2.94
CA PHE A 44 -2.31 26.90 3.30
C PHE A 44 -2.01 25.45 3.67
N TRP A 45 -0.75 25.07 3.44
CA TRP A 45 -0.25 23.76 3.84
C TRP A 45 0.06 23.73 5.35
N PRO A 46 -0.19 22.61 6.04
CA PRO A 46 0.24 22.40 7.42
C PRO A 46 1.75 22.54 7.59
N GLU A 47 2.22 22.78 8.83
CA GLU A 47 3.65 22.92 9.14
C GLU A 47 4.44 21.64 8.86
N GLU A 48 3.77 20.48 8.85
CA GLU A 48 4.34 19.18 8.49
C GLU A 48 4.72 19.10 7.00
N ASN A 49 4.11 19.94 6.15
CA ASN A 49 4.35 19.98 4.71
C ASN A 49 4.70 21.41 4.25
N PRO A 50 5.87 21.93 4.63
CA PRO A 50 6.26 23.30 4.31
C PRO A 50 6.50 23.53 2.82
N PHE A 51 6.74 22.46 2.05
CA PHE A 51 7.00 22.52 0.61
C PHE A 51 5.73 22.38 -0.23
N GLY A 52 4.57 22.14 0.38
CA GLY A 52 3.30 21.95 -0.34
C GLY A 52 3.33 20.78 -1.31
N GLN A 53 4.09 19.73 -0.96
CA GLN A 53 4.23 18.55 -1.80
C GLN A 53 3.04 17.61 -1.62
N ILE A 54 2.60 17.00 -2.71
CA ILE A 54 1.57 15.97 -2.68
C ILE A 54 2.27 14.61 -2.64
N VAL A 55 2.12 13.87 -1.55
CA VAL A 55 2.70 12.53 -1.39
C VAL A 55 1.70 11.49 -1.87
N ASN A 56 2.10 10.71 -2.88
CA ASN A 56 1.28 9.62 -3.41
C ASN A 56 1.05 8.51 -2.38
N GLY A 57 -0.13 7.89 -2.42
CA GLY A 57 -0.48 6.77 -1.52
C GLY A 57 -0.72 7.17 -0.06
N GLU A 58 -0.46 8.43 0.30
CA GLU A 58 -0.69 8.98 1.62
C GLU A 58 -1.84 10.01 1.64
N LYS A 59 -2.27 10.34 2.84
CA LYS A 59 -3.32 11.32 3.09
C LYS A 59 -2.71 12.72 3.10
N ASN A 60 -3.04 13.51 2.10
CA ASN A 60 -2.59 14.90 1.97
C ASN A 60 -3.61 15.83 2.63
N LEU A 61 -3.14 16.79 3.42
CA LEU A 61 -3.97 17.75 4.14
C LEU A 61 -3.70 19.17 3.65
N LEU A 62 -4.75 19.90 3.33
CA LEU A 62 -4.76 21.32 3.00
C LEU A 62 -5.73 22.03 3.94
N VAL A 63 -5.30 23.11 4.60
CA VAL A 63 -6.17 23.86 5.51
C VAL A 63 -6.74 25.06 4.79
N ILE A 64 -8.07 25.15 4.76
CA ILE A 64 -8.80 26.22 4.10
C ILE A 64 -9.35 27.18 5.15
N ASN A 65 -8.86 28.41 5.15
CA ASN A 65 -9.36 29.51 5.97
C ASN A 65 -10.44 30.27 5.21
N VAL A 66 -11.65 30.25 5.76
CA VAL A 66 -12.86 30.86 5.19
C VAL A 66 -13.31 31.96 6.13
N GLU A 67 -13.43 33.18 5.61
CA GLU A 67 -13.89 34.35 6.36
C GLU A 67 -15.11 34.94 5.65
N ASN A 68 -16.23 35.04 6.36
CA ASN A 68 -17.43 35.66 5.81
C ASN A 68 -17.33 37.19 5.95
N LYS A 69 -17.10 37.89 4.83
CA LYS A 69 -17.07 39.36 4.77
C LYS A 69 -18.38 39.95 4.25
N SER A 70 -19.43 39.14 4.17
CA SER A 70 -20.76 39.60 3.80
C SER A 70 -21.58 39.99 5.02
N ASP A 71 -22.65 40.75 4.77
CA ASP A 71 -23.67 41.18 5.71
C ASP A 71 -24.73 40.10 5.99
N LYS A 72 -24.52 38.87 5.48
CA LYS A 72 -25.48 37.77 5.55
C LYS A 72 -24.83 36.50 6.09
N ASN A 73 -25.65 35.63 6.67
CA ASN A 73 -25.20 34.30 7.05
C ASN A 73 -25.03 33.43 5.82
N VAL A 74 -23.90 32.74 5.74
CA VAL A 74 -23.54 31.88 4.61
C VAL A 74 -23.46 30.43 5.10
N THR A 75 -23.88 29.46 4.29
CA THR A 75 -23.73 28.05 4.61
C THR A 75 -22.66 27.41 3.74
N LEU A 76 -21.61 26.89 4.36
CA LEU A 76 -20.53 26.19 3.69
C LEU A 76 -21.00 24.78 3.34
N LEU A 77 -21.13 24.49 2.04
CA LEU A 77 -21.70 23.23 1.57
C LEU A 77 -20.63 22.15 1.51
N ASN A 78 -19.64 22.35 0.64
CA ASN A 78 -18.60 21.37 0.39
C ASN A 78 -17.31 22.03 -0.11
N ILE A 79 -16.20 21.33 0.10
CA ILE A 79 -14.92 21.62 -0.54
C ILE A 79 -14.64 20.51 -1.54
N ALA A 80 -14.22 20.90 -2.74
CA ALA A 80 -13.81 19.98 -3.79
C ALA A 80 -12.59 20.51 -4.52
N GLY A 81 -11.93 19.63 -5.25
CA GLY A 81 -10.78 20.02 -6.05
C GLY A 81 -10.66 19.23 -7.33
N SER A 82 -9.74 19.66 -8.18
CA SER A 82 -9.35 18.98 -9.41
C SER A 82 -7.88 19.17 -9.68
N VAL A 83 -7.31 18.18 -10.33
CA VAL A 83 -5.92 18.17 -10.76
C VAL A 83 -5.89 18.24 -12.27
N THR A 84 -5.14 19.20 -12.80
CA THR A 84 -4.94 19.42 -14.23
C THR A 84 -3.47 19.40 -14.59
N LYS A 85 -3.16 19.11 -15.86
CA LYS A 85 -1.78 19.24 -16.35
C LYS A 85 -1.41 20.73 -16.44
N PRO A 86 -0.23 21.14 -15.95
CA PRO A 86 0.17 22.54 -15.98
C PRO A 86 0.33 23.07 -17.42
N ASP A 87 0.89 22.26 -18.32
CA ASP A 87 1.18 22.65 -19.71
C ASP A 87 -0.07 22.74 -20.58
N SER A 88 -0.93 21.71 -20.52
CA SER A 88 -2.06 21.56 -21.44
C SER A 88 -3.41 21.94 -20.83
N GLY A 89 -3.48 22.19 -19.52
CA GLY A 89 -4.73 22.39 -18.79
C GLY A 89 -5.67 21.18 -18.78
N ALA A 90 -5.22 20.03 -19.29
CA ALA A 90 -6.07 18.85 -19.41
C ALA A 90 -6.37 18.29 -18.02
N LEU A 91 -7.66 18.01 -17.76
CA LEU A 91 -8.10 17.39 -16.52
C LEU A 91 -7.47 15.99 -16.37
N ILE A 92 -6.76 15.79 -15.26
CA ILE A 92 -6.22 14.49 -14.89
C ILE A 92 -7.28 13.75 -14.07
N ARG A 93 -7.77 14.38 -13.00
CA ARG A 93 -8.74 13.78 -12.09
C ARG A 93 -9.42 14.82 -11.21
N ASN A 94 -10.68 14.58 -10.85
CA ASN A 94 -11.34 15.29 -9.76
C ASN A 94 -10.94 14.67 -8.40
N LEU A 95 -10.69 15.51 -7.42
CA LEU A 95 -10.40 15.12 -6.04
C LEU A 95 -11.69 14.84 -5.27
N THR A 96 -11.54 14.25 -4.09
CA THR A 96 -12.66 13.93 -3.19
C THR A 96 -13.40 15.19 -2.78
N THR A 97 -14.74 15.15 -2.82
CA THR A 97 -15.59 16.22 -2.29
C THR A 97 -15.90 15.97 -0.83
N PHE A 98 -15.64 16.94 0.03
CA PHE A 98 -15.93 16.90 1.46
C PHE A 98 -17.11 17.81 1.80
N PRO A 99 -18.27 17.26 2.22
CA PRO A 99 -19.39 18.06 2.69
C PRO A 99 -19.15 18.53 4.13
N TYR A 100 -19.38 19.82 4.41
CA TYR A 100 -19.33 20.37 5.76
C TYR A 100 -20.72 20.69 6.30
N GLY A 101 -21.55 21.40 5.52
CA GLY A 101 -22.89 21.81 5.96
C GLY A 101 -22.90 22.76 7.16
N VAL A 102 -21.87 23.59 7.31
CA VAL A 102 -21.70 24.48 8.47
C VAL A 102 -22.16 25.90 8.12
N SER A 103 -22.97 26.52 8.98
CA SER A 103 -23.35 27.94 8.82
C SER A 103 -22.29 28.84 9.45
N LEU A 104 -21.88 29.86 8.69
CA LEU A 104 -20.90 30.86 9.06
C LEU A 104 -21.59 32.22 9.17
N VAL A 105 -21.54 32.80 10.37
CA VAL A 105 -22.10 34.13 10.69
C VAL A 105 -21.22 35.22 10.08
N GLU A 106 -21.75 36.44 9.94
CA GLU A 106 -20.98 37.59 9.45
C GLU A 106 -19.67 37.78 10.23
N SER A 107 -18.62 38.22 9.53
CA SER A 107 -17.31 38.59 10.08
C SER A 107 -16.62 37.50 10.92
N VAL A 108 -17.06 36.24 10.81
CA VAL A 108 -16.42 35.09 11.47
C VAL A 108 -15.55 34.34 10.47
N GLY A 109 -14.34 34.00 10.92
CA GLY A 109 -13.42 33.11 10.22
C GLY A 109 -13.47 31.68 10.76
N LEU A 110 -13.37 30.69 9.87
CA LEU A 110 -13.31 29.27 10.20
C LEU A 110 -12.20 28.59 9.39
N LYS A 111 -11.45 27.71 10.05
CA LYS A 111 -10.45 26.84 9.39
C LYS A 111 -11.03 25.46 9.17
N LEU A 112 -11.04 25.01 7.92
CA LEU A 112 -11.58 23.73 7.49
C LEU A 112 -10.45 22.84 6.94
N PRO A 113 -10.25 21.62 7.49
CA PRO A 113 -9.27 20.68 6.96
C PRO A 113 -9.83 19.97 5.73
N TYR A 114 -9.17 20.13 4.59
CA TYR A 114 -9.46 19.41 3.35
C TYR A 114 -8.42 18.32 3.11
N GLU A 115 -8.88 17.07 3.08
CA GLU A 115 -8.00 15.91 3.03
C GLU A 115 -8.23 15.13 1.73
N PHE A 116 -7.18 14.69 1.05
CA PHE A 116 -7.34 13.90 -0.16
C PHE A 116 -6.20 12.91 -0.36
N PHE A 117 -6.49 11.86 -1.12
CA PHE A 117 -5.50 10.88 -1.55
C PHE A 117 -5.07 11.17 -2.98
N SER A 118 -3.80 10.89 -3.27
CA SER A 118 -3.20 11.10 -4.58
C SER A 118 -2.57 9.79 -5.09
N GLU A 119 -2.79 9.53 -6.37
CA GLU A 119 -2.23 8.40 -7.12
C GLU A 119 -1.90 8.90 -8.53
N PHE A 120 -1.04 9.92 -8.60
CA PHE A 120 -0.67 10.57 -9.85
C PHE A 120 0.73 10.16 -10.28
N LYS A 121 1.09 10.45 -11.53
CA LYS A 121 2.48 10.34 -11.94
C LYS A 121 3.30 11.42 -11.21
N THR A 122 4.49 11.05 -10.71
CA THR A 122 5.45 11.97 -10.11
C THR A 122 5.79 13.14 -11.04
N GLY A 123 5.88 14.35 -10.48
CA GLY A 123 6.16 15.59 -11.22
C GLY A 123 5.16 16.70 -10.89
N ASP A 124 5.16 17.74 -11.71
CA ASP A 124 4.38 18.95 -11.44
C ASP A 124 2.94 18.81 -11.96
N ILE A 125 1.98 19.15 -11.10
CA ILE A 125 0.55 19.17 -11.42
C ILE A 125 -0.06 20.48 -10.98
N ARG A 126 -1.10 20.96 -11.67
CA ARG A 126 -1.87 22.11 -11.21
C ARG A 126 -3.00 21.62 -10.32
N LEU A 127 -2.98 22.05 -9.07
CA LEU A 127 -4.02 21.77 -8.08
C LEU A 127 -4.98 22.95 -8.04
N ASN A 128 -6.27 22.67 -8.23
CA ASN A 128 -7.35 23.64 -8.11
C ASN A 128 -8.28 23.15 -7.00
N VAL A 129 -8.49 23.94 -5.96
CA VAL A 129 -9.42 23.63 -4.87
C VAL A 129 -10.39 24.80 -4.74
N TRP A 130 -11.68 24.49 -4.61
CA TRP A 130 -12.73 25.46 -4.47
C TRP A 130 -13.69 25.07 -3.33
N LEU A 131 -14.36 26.08 -2.82
CA LEU A 131 -15.40 25.97 -1.80
C LEU A 131 -16.73 26.35 -2.43
N ASP A 132 -17.72 25.48 -2.27
CA ASP A 132 -19.11 25.76 -2.61
C ASP A 132 -19.84 26.22 -1.34
N TYR A 133 -20.51 27.36 -1.41
CA TYR A 133 -21.29 27.92 -0.32
C TYR A 133 -22.67 28.39 -0.80
N ALA A 134 -23.65 28.36 0.08
CA ALA A 134 -25.00 28.85 -0.18
C ALA A 134 -25.27 30.14 0.58
N ALA A 135 -25.86 31.11 -0.11
CA ALA A 135 -26.43 32.31 0.48
C ALA A 135 -27.74 32.65 -0.24
N ASP A 136 -28.78 32.97 0.51
CA ASP A 136 -30.12 33.29 -0.03
C ASP A 136 -30.60 32.27 -1.08
N ASP A 137 -30.50 30.97 -0.74
CA ASP A 137 -30.86 29.82 -1.60
C ASP A 137 -30.08 29.71 -2.93
N THR A 138 -29.04 30.51 -3.11
CA THR A 138 -28.16 30.47 -4.29
C THR A 138 -26.81 29.88 -3.91
N VAL A 139 -26.32 28.94 -4.73
CA VAL A 139 -25.00 28.33 -4.55
C VAL A 139 -23.95 29.12 -5.33
N TYR A 140 -22.92 29.53 -4.61
CA TYR A 140 -21.75 30.22 -5.12
C TYR A 140 -20.52 29.32 -4.98
N ARG A 141 -19.56 29.53 -5.88
CA ARG A 141 -18.27 28.84 -5.89
C ARG A 141 -17.15 29.86 -5.82
N VAL A 142 -16.22 29.66 -4.89
CA VAL A 142 -15.02 30.49 -4.73
C VAL A 142 -13.78 29.61 -4.79
N SER A 143 -12.77 30.05 -5.55
CA SER A 143 -11.48 29.36 -5.59
C SER A 143 -10.73 29.58 -4.28
N ALA A 144 -10.31 28.50 -3.64
CA ALA A 144 -9.60 28.50 -2.37
C ALA A 144 -8.08 28.37 -2.55
N PHE A 145 -7.67 27.58 -3.55
CA PHE A 145 -6.28 27.32 -3.86
C PHE A 145 -6.14 27.05 -5.36
N GLU A 146 -5.19 27.71 -6.00
CA GLU A 146 -4.81 27.44 -7.38
C GLU A 146 -3.31 27.63 -7.50
N ASP A 147 -2.57 26.51 -7.57
CA ASP A 147 -1.12 26.55 -7.73
C ASP A 147 -0.59 25.28 -8.40
N ILE A 148 0.65 25.35 -8.90
CA ILE A 148 1.39 24.21 -9.41
C ILE A 148 2.16 23.59 -8.24
N VAL A 149 1.87 22.33 -7.96
CA VAL A 149 2.44 21.57 -6.83
C VAL A 149 3.13 20.32 -7.33
N GLN A 150 4.15 19.90 -6.60
CA GLN A 150 4.95 18.74 -6.95
C GLN A 150 4.36 17.48 -6.31
N VAL A 151 4.13 16.45 -7.13
CA VAL A 151 3.80 15.10 -6.67
C VAL A 151 5.08 14.32 -6.44
N VAL A 152 5.23 13.76 -5.24
CA VAL A 152 6.36 12.95 -4.82
C VAL A 152 5.88 11.57 -4.35
N GLU A 153 6.75 10.58 -4.50
CA GLU A 153 6.52 9.27 -3.90
C GLU A 153 6.91 9.29 -2.42
N PRO A 154 6.24 8.51 -1.56
CA PRO A 154 6.57 8.42 -0.15
C PRO A 154 7.95 7.80 0.03
N GLU A 155 8.59 8.14 1.16
CA GLU A 155 9.90 7.60 1.50
C GLU A 155 9.81 6.08 1.76
N LEU A 156 10.78 5.33 1.20
CA LEU A 156 10.86 3.89 1.46
C LEU A 156 11.22 3.63 2.93
N SER A 157 10.25 3.13 3.70
CA SER A 157 10.47 2.73 5.09
C SER A 157 11.18 1.37 5.15
N PHE A 158 12.48 1.38 5.44
CA PHE A 158 13.25 0.14 5.62
C PHE A 158 12.78 -0.67 6.83
N PHE A 159 12.21 -0.03 7.85
CA PHE A 159 11.71 -0.68 9.07
C PHE A 159 10.19 -0.95 9.04
N ASP A 160 9.63 -1.23 7.85
CA ASP A 160 8.25 -1.71 7.74
C ASP A 160 8.16 -3.22 8.02
N PHE A 161 7.79 -3.58 9.24
CA PHE A 161 7.59 -4.97 9.65
C PHE A 161 6.54 -5.71 8.82
N LYS A 162 5.52 -5.03 8.28
CA LYS A 162 4.49 -5.66 7.45
C LYS A 162 5.09 -6.13 6.14
N LEU A 163 5.89 -5.26 5.51
CA LEU A 163 6.62 -5.56 4.28
C LEU A 163 7.62 -6.71 4.50
N TRP A 164 8.43 -6.64 5.57
CA TRP A 164 9.37 -7.71 5.90
C TRP A 164 8.70 -9.05 6.14
N THR A 165 7.62 -9.07 6.93
CA THR A 165 6.87 -10.30 7.21
C THR A 165 6.29 -10.90 5.94
N THR A 166 5.77 -10.06 5.04
CA THR A 166 5.26 -10.50 3.73
C THR A 166 6.37 -11.17 2.91
N TYR A 167 7.55 -10.55 2.81
CA TYR A 167 8.68 -11.16 2.11
C TYR A 167 9.16 -12.45 2.78
N LEU A 168 9.22 -12.51 4.11
CA LEU A 168 9.60 -13.74 4.83
C LEU A 168 8.62 -14.88 4.57
N ILE A 169 7.31 -14.60 4.49
CA ILE A 169 6.30 -15.61 4.16
C ILE A 169 6.49 -16.09 2.72
N VAL A 170 6.64 -15.17 1.75
CA VAL A 170 6.87 -15.53 0.33
C VAL A 170 8.16 -16.32 0.15
N ALA A 171 9.25 -15.87 0.77
CA ALA A 171 10.53 -16.56 0.78
C ALA A 171 10.43 -17.94 1.48
N GLY A 172 9.65 -18.04 2.56
CA GLY A 172 9.35 -19.30 3.23
C GLY A 172 8.62 -20.27 2.32
N ILE A 173 7.57 -19.84 1.62
CA ILE A 173 6.81 -20.68 0.67
C ILE A 173 7.72 -21.15 -0.48
N LEU A 174 8.42 -20.22 -1.13
CA LEU A 174 9.31 -20.54 -2.25
C LEU A 174 10.50 -21.40 -1.81
N GLY A 175 11.08 -21.11 -0.64
CA GLY A 175 12.18 -21.86 -0.06
C GLY A 175 11.77 -23.28 0.30
N THR A 176 10.59 -23.46 0.91
CA THR A 176 10.07 -24.78 1.26
C THR A 176 9.75 -25.58 -0.01
N ALA A 177 9.08 -24.97 -1.00
CA ALA A 177 8.80 -25.62 -2.28
C ALA A 177 10.09 -26.02 -3.01
N GLY A 178 11.07 -25.12 -3.10
CA GLY A 178 12.37 -25.38 -3.71
C GLY A 178 13.19 -26.44 -2.95
N TYR A 179 13.08 -26.48 -1.62
CA TYR A 179 13.74 -27.50 -0.81
C TYR A 179 13.12 -28.89 -1.04
N LEU A 180 11.79 -28.98 -1.10
CA LEU A 180 11.09 -30.23 -1.38
C LEU A 180 11.39 -30.75 -2.78
N THR A 181 11.45 -29.88 -3.79
CA THR A 181 11.86 -30.28 -5.14
C THR A 181 13.32 -30.74 -5.16
N TYR A 182 14.22 -30.03 -4.49
CA TYR A 182 15.61 -30.47 -4.35
C TYR A 182 15.72 -31.87 -3.74
N LEU A 183 15.02 -32.15 -2.63
CA LEU A 183 15.02 -33.49 -2.02
C LEU A 183 14.47 -34.58 -2.96
N SER A 184 13.49 -34.24 -3.80
CA SER A 184 12.89 -35.18 -4.75
C SER A 184 13.82 -35.51 -5.93
N TYR A 185 14.62 -34.54 -6.40
CA TYR A 185 15.41 -34.68 -7.63
C TYR A 185 16.93 -34.77 -7.42
N ALA A 186 17.45 -34.42 -6.24
CA ALA A 186 18.86 -34.56 -5.88
C ALA A 186 19.05 -35.70 -4.85
N PRO A 187 19.32 -36.94 -5.30
CA PRO A 187 19.46 -38.08 -4.39
C PRO A 187 20.65 -37.86 -3.44
N PRO A 188 20.49 -38.08 -2.12
CA PRO A 188 21.60 -37.95 -1.19
C PRO A 188 22.70 -38.97 -1.53
N PRO A 189 23.99 -38.62 -1.40
CA PRO A 189 25.07 -39.55 -1.66
C PRO A 189 24.92 -40.78 -0.76
N LYS A 190 25.00 -41.98 -1.35
CA LYS A 190 24.94 -43.25 -0.62
C LYS A 190 26.01 -43.23 0.47
N ARG A 191 25.59 -43.13 1.74
CA ARG A 191 26.48 -43.38 2.89
C ARG A 191 27.01 -44.80 2.73
N GLN A 192 28.30 -44.94 2.44
CA GLN A 192 28.96 -46.25 2.49
C GLN A 192 28.79 -46.76 3.92
N ARG A 193 28.09 -47.89 4.07
CA ARG A 193 28.05 -48.62 5.33
C ARG A 193 29.51 -48.94 5.69
N THR A 194 30.04 -48.30 6.72
CA THR A 194 31.26 -48.78 7.39
C THR A 194 31.00 -50.23 7.75
N LYS A 195 31.73 -51.15 7.11
CA LYS A 195 31.66 -52.58 7.37
C LYS A 195 31.85 -52.77 8.87
N LYS A 196 30.82 -53.25 9.57
CA LYS A 196 31.02 -53.76 10.93
C LYS A 196 32.12 -54.82 10.84
N SER A 197 33.22 -54.61 11.55
CA SER A 197 34.29 -55.59 11.67
C SER A 197 33.67 -56.93 12.04
N SER A 198 34.02 -57.96 11.26
CA SER A 198 33.63 -59.33 11.54
C SER A 198 34.03 -59.69 12.96
N VAL A 199 33.03 -59.94 13.81
CA VAL A 199 33.22 -60.52 15.14
C VAL A 199 33.98 -61.83 14.94
N SER A 200 35.17 -61.92 15.53
CA SER A 200 36.01 -63.11 15.53
C SER A 200 35.24 -64.29 16.11
N THR A 201 35.19 -65.38 15.35
CA THR A 201 34.67 -66.68 15.80
C THR A 201 35.37 -67.11 17.09
N PRO A 202 34.65 -67.61 18.11
CA PRO A 202 35.27 -68.01 19.37
C PRO A 202 36.20 -69.22 19.14
N VAL A 203 37.48 -69.03 19.49
CA VAL A 203 38.46 -70.11 19.60
C VAL A 203 38.00 -71.05 20.71
N SER A 204 37.86 -72.34 20.42
CA SER A 204 37.62 -73.37 21.43
C SER A 204 38.85 -73.48 22.34
N VAL A 205 38.81 -72.84 23.51
CA VAL A 205 39.86 -72.97 24.53
C VAL A 205 39.49 -74.12 25.45
N THR A 206 40.23 -75.22 25.31
CA THR A 206 40.28 -76.36 26.22
C THR A 206 40.56 -75.88 27.64
N ALA A 207 39.62 -76.13 28.55
CA ALA A 207 39.73 -75.80 29.97
C ALA A 207 40.90 -76.56 30.60
N THR A 208 41.95 -75.83 30.98
CA THR A 208 42.92 -76.29 31.97
C THR A 208 42.64 -75.48 33.23
N GLY A 209 42.01 -76.13 34.20
CA GLY A 209 41.61 -75.51 35.46
C GLY A 209 42.81 -75.14 36.32
N ALA A 210 42.83 -73.88 36.77
CA ALA A 210 43.38 -73.42 38.04
C ALA A 210 43.12 -71.90 38.16
N GLY A 211 41.93 -71.53 38.61
CA GLY A 211 41.52 -70.13 38.81
C GLY A 211 40.01 -70.04 39.00
N GLY A 212 39.56 -70.38 40.21
CA GLY A 212 38.14 -70.49 40.57
C GLY A 212 37.39 -69.18 40.32
N TYR A 213 36.33 -69.27 39.51
CA TYR A 213 35.29 -68.26 39.48
C TYR A 213 34.56 -68.28 40.82
N GLN A 214 34.74 -67.22 41.60
CA GLN A 214 34.13 -67.02 42.91
C GLN A 214 32.73 -66.42 42.74
N GLU A 215 31.69 -67.25 42.85
CA GLU A 215 30.26 -66.88 42.72
C GLU A 215 29.70 -66.14 43.96
N GLU A 216 30.55 -65.83 44.93
CA GLU A 216 30.24 -65.25 46.24
C GLU A 216 29.94 -63.73 46.22
N TRP A 217 30.04 -63.09 45.06
CA TRP A 217 29.64 -61.68 44.89
C TRP A 217 28.19 -61.49 44.43
N VAL A 218 27.49 -62.55 44.00
CA VAL A 218 26.11 -62.43 43.51
C VAL A 218 25.13 -62.67 44.66
N PRO A 219 24.35 -61.66 45.09
CA PRO A 219 23.38 -61.83 46.16
C PRO A 219 22.41 -62.98 45.84
N GLU A 220 22.23 -63.90 46.80
CA GLU A 220 21.53 -65.19 46.61
C GLU A 220 20.12 -65.05 46.00
N HIS A 221 19.47 -63.92 46.22
CA HIS A 221 18.14 -63.62 45.68
C HIS A 221 18.08 -63.36 44.17
N HIS A 222 19.23 -63.30 43.48
CA HIS A 222 19.31 -63.11 42.03
C HIS A 222 19.78 -64.37 41.26
N LEU A 223 20.09 -65.49 41.94
CA LEU A 223 20.30 -66.78 41.26
C LEU A 223 18.95 -67.43 40.95
N LYS A 224 18.37 -67.11 39.79
CA LYS A 224 17.24 -67.85 39.25
C LYS A 224 17.70 -69.25 38.84
N LYS A 225 17.36 -70.25 39.67
CA LYS A 225 17.55 -71.68 39.39
C LYS A 225 16.79 -72.06 38.12
N THR A 226 17.44 -72.02 36.96
CA THR A 226 16.85 -72.53 35.71
C THR A 226 16.86 -74.04 35.74
N LYS A 227 15.72 -74.65 36.08
CA LYS A 227 15.49 -76.08 35.98
C LYS A 227 15.39 -76.44 34.49
N ALA A 228 16.39 -77.16 34.00
CA ALA A 228 16.37 -77.78 32.69
C ALA A 228 15.17 -78.75 32.58
N GLY A 229 14.44 -78.70 31.45
CA GLY A 229 13.49 -79.77 31.14
C GLY A 229 12.39 -79.46 30.13
N ARG A 230 12.63 -79.90 28.89
CA ARG A 230 11.69 -80.63 27.99
C ARG A 230 10.71 -79.84 27.10
N LYS A 231 11.02 -79.92 25.80
CA LYS A 231 10.21 -80.00 24.55
C LYS A 231 8.68 -79.90 24.67
N GLY A 232 8.07 -79.11 23.77
CA GLY A 232 6.67 -79.27 23.34
C GLY A 232 6.18 -78.10 22.48
N ALA A 233 5.55 -78.39 21.33
CA ALA A 233 5.18 -77.46 20.27
C ALA A 233 3.80 -76.79 20.45
N ALA A 234 3.54 -75.80 19.59
CA ALA A 234 2.27 -75.50 18.89
C ALA A 234 1.68 -74.08 19.06
N SER A 235 1.01 -73.71 17.97
CA SER A 235 0.42 -72.47 17.47
C SER A 235 -0.75 -71.83 18.25
N GLY A 236 -1.08 -70.58 17.88
CA GLY A 236 -2.35 -69.88 18.16
C GLY A 236 -2.04 -68.46 18.64
N ASP A 237 -2.07 -67.43 17.79
CA ASP A 237 -3.26 -66.76 17.21
C ASP A 237 -4.16 -66.10 18.25
N GLU A 238 -4.58 -64.89 17.89
CA GLU A 238 -4.95 -63.76 18.74
C GLU A 238 -6.12 -63.99 19.71
N LEU A 239 -6.15 -63.25 20.83
CA LEU A 239 -7.25 -62.32 21.15
C LEU A 239 -7.18 -61.80 22.59
N SER A 240 -7.62 -60.54 22.71
CA SER A 240 -8.32 -59.96 23.86
C SER A 240 -7.43 -59.57 25.06
N GLY A 241 -7.48 -58.36 25.57
CA GLY A 241 -8.47 -57.31 25.38
C GLY A 241 -8.54 -56.49 26.65
N GLY A 242 -8.81 -55.21 26.47
CA GLY A 242 -9.35 -54.38 27.53
C GLY A 242 -8.34 -53.72 28.46
N GLU A 243 -8.60 -52.58 29.07
CA GLU A 243 -9.76 -51.69 29.11
C GLU A 243 -9.19 -50.33 29.54
N THR A 244 -9.65 -49.21 29.00
CA THR A 244 -10.44 -48.17 29.72
C THR A 244 -9.96 -46.84 29.12
N SER A 245 -10.73 -45.78 28.90
CA SER A 245 -12.15 -45.47 29.05
C SER A 245 -12.34 -44.17 28.24
N GLY A 246 -13.36 -44.08 27.40
CA GLY A 246 -14.55 -43.27 27.71
C GLY A 246 -14.38 -41.84 27.21
N ALA A 247 -14.94 -41.51 26.04
CA ALA A 247 -16.27 -40.88 25.91
C ALA A 247 -16.14 -39.34 25.95
N GLU A 248 -16.77 -38.51 25.13
CA GLU A 248 -17.82 -38.64 24.12
C GLU A 248 -17.80 -37.30 23.35
N GLY A 249 -17.93 -37.28 22.03
CA GLY A 249 -19.18 -36.84 21.39
C GLY A 249 -18.92 -35.60 20.53
N LYS A 250 -19.63 -35.28 19.44
CA LYS A 250 -20.66 -35.98 18.67
C LYS A 250 -20.78 -35.21 17.35
N LYS A 251 -20.54 -35.88 16.21
CA LYS A 251 -20.89 -35.38 14.87
C LYS A 251 -22.41 -35.50 14.66
N ARG A 252 -23.02 -34.52 14.00
CA ARG A 252 -24.29 -34.71 13.27
C ARG A 252 -24.05 -34.37 11.80
N LYS A 253 -24.26 -35.38 10.95
CA LYS A 253 -24.27 -35.29 9.48
C LYS A 253 -25.74 -35.37 9.05
N GLY A 254 -26.12 -34.51 8.12
CA GLY A 254 -27.47 -34.46 7.55
C GLY A 254 -27.80 -35.68 6.69
N ARG A 255 -29.08 -35.79 6.35
CA ARG A 255 -29.57 -36.65 5.28
C ARG A 255 -30.89 -36.07 4.74
N LYS A 256 -30.97 -36.13 3.41
CA LYS A 256 -32.11 -36.12 2.49
C LYS A 256 -33.49 -35.75 3.05
#